data_AF-Q2EG41-F1
#
_entry.id   AF-Q2EG41-F1
#
_cell.length_a   1.000
_cell.length_b   1.000
_cell.length_c   1.000
_cell.angle_alpha   90.00
_cell.angle_beta   90.00
_cell.angle_gamma   90.00
#
_symmetry.space_group_name_H-M   'P 1'
#
loop_
_entity.id
_entity.type
_entity.pdbx_description
1 polymer ?
#
loop_
_entity_poly.entity_id
_entity_poly.type
_entity_poly.pdbx_seq_one_letter_code
_entity_poly.pdbx_strand_id
1 'polypeptide(L)' 'HYLTFDRALHHFMGTCTYVLTRPCWSRSQDNYFVVSATNENRGGNLEVSYIKAVHVAVFDLSISLLRGCKVM' A
#
# COMPACT_ATOMS: atom_id res chain seq x y z
N HIS A 1 4.11 8.65 -6.18
CA HIS A 1 4.12 8.12 -7.56
C HIS A 1 3.95 6.63 -7.51
N TYR A 2 3.17 6.07 -8.44
CA TYR A 2 2.90 4.64 -8.53
C TYR A 2 3.27 4.15 -9.91
N LEU A 3 3.97 3.02 -9.99
CA LEU A 3 4.26 2.32 -11.23
C LEU A 3 3.60 0.94 -11.13
N THR A 4 2.70 0.65 -12.06
CA THR A 4 1.98 -0.63 -12.10
C THR A 4 2.90 -1.75 -12.63
N PHE A 5 2.45 -3.00 -12.50
CA PHE A 5 3.20 -4.17 -12.97
C PHE A 5 3.45 -4.17 -14.48
N ASP A 6 2.51 -3.62 -15.27
CA ASP A 6 2.61 -3.40 -16.72
C ASP A 6 3.28 -2.06 -17.08
N ARG A 7 3.90 -1.40 -16.11
CA ARG A 7 4.74 -0.19 -16.25
C ARG A 7 3.99 1.11 -16.58
N ALA A 8 2.69 1.19 -16.27
CA ALA A 8 1.96 2.45 -16.35
C ALA A 8 2.26 3.34 -15.13
N LEU A 9 2.65 4.59 -15.38
CA LEU A 9 2.93 5.58 -14.35
C LEU A 9 1.65 6.33 -13.96
N HIS A 10 1.35 6.35 -12.67
CA HIS A 10 0.22 7.09 -12.12
C HIS A 10 0.66 8.08 -11.03
N HIS A 11 0.06 9.27 -11.10
CA HIS A 11 0.15 10.31 -10.09
C HIS A 11 -1.17 10.37 -9.34
N PHE A 12 -1.13 10.12 -8.04
CA PHE A 12 -2.33 10.03 -7.22
C PHE A 12 -2.05 10.65 -5.85
N MET A 13 -2.89 11.62 -5.46
CA MET A 13 -2.72 12.45 -4.27
C MET A 13 -3.83 12.25 -3.23
N GLY A 14 -4.39 11.04 -3.14
CA GLY A 14 -5.38 10.69 -2.12
C GLY A 14 -4.75 10.44 -0.74
N THR A 15 -5.49 10.71 0.33
CA THR A 15 -5.01 10.73 1.74
C THR A 15 -5.60 9.61 2.61
N CYS A 16 -6.12 8.56 1.98
CA CYS A 16 -6.67 7.39 2.64
C CYS A 16 -5.71 6.18 2.57
N THR A 17 -6.19 5.04 3.06
CA THR A 17 -5.60 3.73 2.79
C THR A 17 -6.16 3.18 1.48
N TYR A 18 -5.26 2.79 0.58
CA TYR A 18 -5.61 2.28 -0.75
C TYR A 18 -5.00 0.89 -0.96
N VAL A 19 -5.75 0.02 -1.61
CA VAL A 19 -5.24 -1.29 -2.05
C VAL A 19 -4.31 -1.06 -3.25
N LEU A 20 -3.06 -1.45 -3.11
CA LEU A 20 -2.07 -1.40 -4.20
C LEU A 20 -2.20 -2.63 -5.09
N THR A 21 -2.36 -3.81 -4.48
CA THR A 21 -2.57 -5.05 -5.20
C THR A 21 -3.21 -6.12 -4.32
N ARG A 22 -4.00 -6.97 -4.96
CA ARG A 22 -4.53 -8.22 -4.44
C ARG A 22 -4.83 -9.16 -5.60
N PRO A 23 -4.81 -10.49 -5.42
CA PRO A 23 -5.32 -11.41 -6.42
C PRO A 23 -6.79 -11.11 -6.78
N CYS A 24 -7.13 -11.10 -8.07
CA CYS A 24 -8.52 -10.92 -8.53
C CYS A 24 -9.37 -12.18 -8.29
N TRP A 25 -8.76 -13.35 -8.38
CA TRP A 25 -9.39 -14.65 -8.18
C TRP A 25 -8.55 -15.50 -7.24
N SER A 26 -9.03 -15.74 -6.02
CA SER A 26 -8.46 -16.73 -5.11
C SER A 26 -9.25 -18.03 -5.25
N ARG A 27 -8.68 -19.04 -5.92
CA ARG A 27 -9.28 -20.39 -5.99
C ARG A 27 -9.11 -21.16 -4.68
N SER A 28 -8.16 -20.78 -3.84
CA SER A 28 -7.98 -21.26 -2.48
C SER A 28 -7.43 -20.14 -1.59
N GLN A 29 -7.63 -20.25 -0.27
CA GLN A 29 -7.03 -19.33 0.71
C GLN A 29 -5.50 -19.33 0.65
N ASP A 30 -4.89 -20.39 0.10
CA ASP A 30 -3.44 -20.67 0.13
C ASP A 30 -2.54 -19.67 -0.59
N ASN A 31 -3.09 -18.73 -1.36
CA ASN A 31 -2.30 -17.67 -2.02
C ASN A 31 -2.94 -16.27 -1.91
N TYR A 32 -3.84 -16.07 -0.96
CA TYR A 32 -4.49 -14.78 -0.80
C TYR A 32 -3.61 -13.80 -0.01
N PHE A 33 -3.40 -12.62 -0.59
CA PHE A 33 -2.74 -11.53 0.07
C PHE A 33 -3.33 -10.19 -0.37
N VAL A 34 -3.16 -9.18 0.48
CA VAL A 34 -3.51 -7.80 0.18
C VAL A 34 -2.35 -6.91 0.57
N VAL A 35 -1.88 -6.10 -0.37
CA VAL A 35 -0.95 -5.01 -0.09
C VAL A 35 -1.70 -3.70 -0.18
N SER A 36 -1.69 -2.92 0.89
CA SER A 36 -2.27 -1.58 0.92
C SER A 36 -1.27 -0.54 1.40
N ALA A 37 -1.48 0.71 1.03
CA ALA A 37 -0.67 1.83 1.49
C ALA A 37 -1.56 2.93 2.04
N THR A 38 -1.14 3.48 3.18
CA THR A 38 -1.77 4.65 3.78
C THR A 38 -0.98 5.88 3.38
N ASN A 39 -1.66 6.82 2.73
CA ASN A 39 -1.07 8.09 2.33
C ASN A 39 -1.51 9.20 3.26
N GLU A 40 -0.64 10.18 3.47
CA GLU A 40 -0.94 11.36 4.29
C GLU A 40 -0.35 12.62 3.65
N ASN A 41 -0.96 13.76 3.94
CA ASN A 41 -0.30 15.05 3.75
C ASN A 41 0.78 15.24 4.83
N ARG A 42 1.82 16.00 4.52
CA ARG A 42 2.95 16.26 5.44
C ARG A 42 3.26 17.73 5.53
N GLY A 43 3.64 18.18 6.73
CA GLY A 43 4.16 19.53 6.97
C GLY A 43 3.22 20.65 6.53
N GLY A 44 1.90 20.44 6.61
CA GLY A 44 0.90 21.42 6.19
C GLY A 44 0.68 21.52 4.68
N ASN A 45 1.43 20.80 3.84
CA ASN A 45 1.18 20.75 2.40
C ASN A 45 0.03 19.78 2.10
N LEU A 46 -1.14 20.33 1.75
CA LEU A 46 -2.35 19.58 1.42
C LEU A 46 -2.44 19.18 -0.07
N GLU A 47 -1.58 19.69 -0.93
CA GLU A 47 -1.61 19.44 -2.38
C GLU A 47 -1.01 18.08 -2.76
N VAL A 48 -0.10 17.55 -1.93
CA VAL A 48 0.64 16.32 -2.20
C VAL A 48 0.50 15.34 -1.05
N SER A 49 0.25 14.07 -1.37
CA SER A 49 0.21 12.97 -0.41
C SER A 49 1.47 12.10 -0.51
N TYR A 50 1.93 11.58 0.62
CA TYR A 50 3.09 10.72 0.74
C TYR A 50 2.72 9.41 1.43
N ILE A 51 3.37 8.30 1.07
CA ILE A 51 3.19 7.04 1.78
C ILE A 51 3.71 7.18 3.22
N LYS A 52 2.82 6.93 4.18
CA LYS A 52 3.09 6.85 5.62
C LYS A 52 3.47 5.44 6.05
N ALA A 53 2.69 4.48 5.57
CA ALA A 53 2.81 3.08 5.94
C ALA A 53 2.39 2.18 4.77
N VAL A 54 3.01 1.01 4.69
CA VAL A 54 2.60 -0.08 3.81
C VAL A 54 2.15 -1.25 4.68
N HIS A 55 1.00 -1.82 4.38
CA HIS A 55 0.43 -2.95 5.09
C HIS A 55 0.38 -4.16 4.17
N VAL A 56 0.82 -5.30 4.69
CA VAL A 56 0.84 -6.58 3.99
C VAL A 56 0.06 -7.56 4.83
N ALA A 57 -1.11 -7.97 4.34
CA ALA A 57 -1.93 -9.02 4.94
C ALA A 57 -1.78 -10.29 4.09
N VAL A 58 -1.32 -11.38 4.70
CA VAL A 58 -1.10 -12.68 4.05
C VAL A 58 -1.60 -13.75 5.01
N PHE A 59 -2.63 -14.52 4.63
CA PHE A 59 -3.35 -15.42 5.55
C PHE A 59 -3.78 -14.68 6.84
N ASP A 60 -3.37 -15.18 7.99
CA ASP A 60 -3.62 -14.61 9.32
C ASP A 60 -2.51 -13.65 9.79
N LEU A 61 -1.48 -13.41 8.96
CA LEU A 61 -0.37 -12.53 9.26
C LEU A 61 -0.61 -11.12 8.73
N SER A 62 -0.46 -10.12 9.60
CA SER A 62 -0.52 -8.71 9.25
C SER A 62 0.79 -8.02 9.60
N ILE A 63 1.48 -7.50 8.57
CA ILE A 63 2.75 -6.79 8.71
C ILE A 63 2.52 -5.34 8.32
N SER A 64 3.01 -4.41 9.12
CA SER A 64 3.00 -2.97 8.81
C SER A 64 4.42 -2.42 8.76
N LEU A 65 4.80 -1.92 7.59
CA LEU A 65 6.06 -1.22 7.36
C LEU A 65 5.81 0.27 7.58
N LEU A 66 6.27 0.78 8.72
CA LEU A 66 6.16 2.19 9.09
C LEU A 66 7.42 2.93 8.64
N ARG A 67 7.25 4.19 8.22
CA ARG A 67 8.38 5.06 7.90
C ARG A 67 9.37 5.13 9.08
N GLY A 68 10.63 4.79 8.82
CA GLY A 68 11.70 4.84 9.81
C GLY A 68 11.82 3.60 10.72
N CYS A 69 10.93 2.62 10.57
CA CYS A 69 11.00 1.34 11.27
C CYS A 69 11.56 0.26 10.35
N LYS A 70 12.38 -0.63 10.91
CA LYS A 70 12.86 -1.84 10.24
C LYS A 70 12.34 -3.05 11.03
N VAL A 71 11.78 -4.03 10.32
CA VAL A 71 11.49 -5.34 10.92
C VAL A 71 12.82 -6.10 10.97
N MET A 72 13.25 -6.49 12.17
CA MET A 72 14.45 -7.32 12.39
C MET A 72 14.14 -8.80 12.18
#